data_AF-A0A2T0UES9-F1
#
_entry.id   AF-A0A2T0UES9-F1
#
_cell.length_a   1.000
_cell.length_b   1.000
_cell.length_c   1.000
_cell.angle_alpha   90.00
_cell.angle_beta   90.00
_cell.angle_gamma   90.00
#
_symmetry.space_group_name_H-M   'P 1'
#
loop_
_entity.id
_entity.type
_entity.pdbx_description
1 polymer ?
#
loop_
_entity_poly.entity_id
_entity_poly.type
_entity_poly.pdbx_seq_one_letter_code
_entity_poly.pdbx_strand_id
1 'polypeptide(L)' 'MIRIAASMAEGRFHLAVDGHEQRAEGGRVCAAVSAITQTALLGLEQIAAQFPELVELTIEEETHP' A
#
# COMPACT_ATOMS: atom_id res chain seq x y z
N MET A 1 9.71 -9.38 -10.65
CA MET A 1 10.07 -7.97 -10.94
C MET A 1 9.07 -7.09 -10.23
N ILE A 2 9.52 -6.15 -9.39
CA ILE A 2 8.61 -5.24 -8.68
C ILE A 2 8.13 -4.16 -9.67
N ARG A 3 6.81 -3.96 -9.75
CA ARG A 3 6.19 -2.87 -10.52
C ARG A 3 5.49 -1.93 -9.55
N ILE A 4 5.77 -0.63 -9.68
CA ILE A 4 5.07 0.41 -8.94
C ILE A 4 4.36 1.29 -9.97
N ALA A 5 3.05 1.40 -9.87
CA ALA A 5 2.23 2.30 -10.67
C ALA A 5 1.53 3.31 -9.77
N ALA A 6 1.59 4.59 -10.15
CA ALA A 6 0.92 5.66 -9.44
C ALA A 6 0.09 6.50 -10.40
N SER A 7 -1.13 6.85 -10.00
CA SER A 7 -1.99 7.76 -10.76
C SER A 7 -2.63 8.78 -9.84
N MET A 8 -2.74 10.01 -10.32
CA MET A 8 -3.34 11.14 -9.60
C MET A 8 -4.37 11.80 -10.51
N ALA A 9 -5.61 11.86 -10.06
CA ALA A 9 -6.69 12.53 -10.78
C ALA A 9 -7.79 12.97 -9.81
N GLU A 10 -8.24 14.22 -9.90
CA GLU A 10 -9.44 14.71 -9.19
C GLU A 10 -9.46 14.40 -7.69
N GLY A 11 -8.36 14.67 -6.98
CA GLY A 11 -8.25 14.39 -5.54
C GLY A 11 -8.10 12.90 -5.18
N ARG A 12 -8.08 12.01 -6.17
CA ARG A 12 -7.78 10.59 -5.98
C ARG A 12 -6.30 10.32 -6.21
N PHE A 13 -5.71 9.60 -5.27
CA PHE A 13 -4.38 9.02 -5.38
C PHE A 13 -4.53 7.50 -5.37
N HIS A 14 -3.94 6.84 -6.37
CA HIS A 14 -3.87 5.38 -6.42
C HIS A 14 -2.41 4.95 -6.55
N LEU A 15 -2.00 3.99 -5.74
CA LEU A 15 -0.68 3.38 -5.74
C LEU A 15 -0.84 1.86 -5.77
N ALA A 16 -0.39 1.23 -6.85
CA ALA A 16 -0.36 -0.21 -7.00
C ALA A 16 1.09 -0.70 -6.96
N VAL A 17 1.34 -1.75 -6.18
CA VAL A 17 2.65 -2.36 -6.02
C VAL A 17 2.54 -3.86 -6.23
N ASP A 18 3.05 -4.34 -7.36
CA ASP A 18 2.97 -5.74 -7.76
C ASP A 18 4.32 -6.44 -7.66
N GLY A 19 4.31 -7.73 -7.34
CA GLY A 19 5.49 -8.59 -7.43
C GLY A 19 6.54 -8.37 -6.33
N HIS A 20 6.21 -7.64 -5.26
CA HIS A 20 7.07 -7.46 -4.07
C HIS A 20 7.10 -8.68 -3.13
N GLU A 21 6.31 -9.72 -3.43
CA GLU A 21 6.23 -10.97 -2.66
C GLU A 21 7.23 -12.03 -3.14
N GLN A 22 7.87 -11.79 -4.30
CA GLN A 22 8.74 -12.76 -4.96
C GLN A 22 10.07 -12.89 -4.21
N ARG A 23 10.28 -14.09 -3.65
CA ARG A 23 11.50 -14.54 -3.00
C ARG A 23 12.54 -14.96 -4.05
N ALA A 24 13.13 -14.01 -4.77
CA ALA A 24 14.29 -14.25 -5.64
C ALA A 24 15.33 -13.13 -5.49
N GLU A 25 16.59 -13.46 -5.77
CA GLU A 25 17.82 -12.66 -5.61
C GLU A 25 17.60 -11.14 -5.54
N GLY A 26 17.61 -10.59 -4.32
CA GLY A 26 17.28 -9.17 -4.10
C GLY A 26 16.44 -8.86 -2.87
N GLY A 27 16.26 -9.79 -1.92
CA GLY A 27 15.32 -9.68 -0.79
C GLY A 27 15.33 -8.39 0.04
N ARG A 28 16.41 -7.59 0.00
CA ARG A 28 16.45 -6.24 0.58
C ARG A 28 15.49 -5.25 -0.11
N VAL A 29 15.31 -5.36 -1.42
CA VAL A 29 14.45 -4.47 -2.21
C VAL A 29 12.97 -4.78 -1.96
N CYS A 30 12.59 -6.06 -1.95
CA CYS A 30 11.24 -6.48 -1.58
C CYS A 30 10.88 -5.99 -0.17
N ALA A 31 11.76 -6.21 0.81
CA ALA A 31 11.56 -5.77 2.18
C ALA A 31 11.42 -4.24 2.30
N ALA A 32 12.22 -3.47 1.57
CA ALA A 32 12.12 -2.01 1.57
C ALA A 32 10.78 -1.52 1.00
N VAL A 33 10.33 -2.10 -0.11
CA VAL A 33 9.04 -1.75 -0.73
C VAL A 33 7.88 -2.12 0.20
N SER A 34 7.88 -3.34 0.75
CA SER A 34 6.87 -3.77 1.73
C SER A 34 6.85 -2.90 2.99
N ALA A 35 8.02 -2.49 3.50
CA ALA A 35 8.09 -1.62 4.67
C ALA A 35 7.45 -0.26 4.42
N ILE A 36 7.68 0.34 3.24
CA ILE A 36 7.09 1.64 2.88
C ILE A 36 5.58 1.52 2.72
N THR A 37 5.09 0.51 2.00
CA THR A 37 3.64 0.35 1.78
C THR A 37 2.89 0.02 3.06
N GLN A 38 3.46 -0.84 3.92
CA GLN A 38 2.88 -1.12 5.24
C GLN A 38 2.91 0.10 6.16
N THR A 39 3.99 0.90 6.13
CA THR A 39 4.06 2.13 6.93
C THR A 39 3.01 3.14 6.49
N ALA A 40 2.78 3.27 5.18
CA ALA A 40 1.72 4.14 4.66
C ALA A 40 0.33 3.68 5.13
N LEU A 41 0.04 2.38 5.08
CA LEU A 41 -1.22 1.81 5.59
C LEU A 41 -1.39 2.09 7.10
N LEU A 42 -0.37 1.79 7.90
CA LEU A 42 -0.39 2.05 9.35
C LEU A 42 -0.64 3.54 9.67
N GLY A 43 -0.03 4.44 8.89
CA GLY A 43 -0.25 5.88 9.03
C GLY A 43 -1.71 6.27 8.75
N LEU A 44 -2.32 5.69 7.70
CA LEU A 44 -3.72 5.93 7.36
C LEU A 44 -4.68 5.33 8.39
N GLU A 45 -4.41 4.12 8.89
CA GLU A 45 -5.15 3.50 10.00
C GLU A 45 -5.15 4.40 11.24
N GLN A 46 -3.98 4.94 11.60
CA GLN A 46 -3.84 5.80 12.76
C GLN A 46 -4.60 7.13 12.59
N ILE A 47 -4.67 7.68 11.37
CA ILE A 47 -5.44 8.89 11.08
C ILE A 47 -6.95 8.60 11.14
N ALA A 48 -7.42 7.50 10.53
CA ALA A 48 -8.81 7.09 10.60
C ALA A 48 -9.28 6.86 12.05
N ALA A 49 -8.42 6.26 12.89
CA ALA A 49 -8.71 6.06 14.31
C ALA A 49 -8.78 7.37 15.11
N GLN A 50 -7.99 8.39 14.73
CA GLN A 50 -7.98 9.69 15.40
C GLN A 50 -9.14 10.60 14.98
N PHE A 51 -9.62 10.46 13.74
CA PHE A 51 -10.65 11.32 13.16
C PHE A 51 -11.77 10.50 12.49
N PRO A 52 -12.50 9.64 13.23
CA PRO A 52 -13.47 8.71 12.67
C PRO A 52 -14.69 9.40 12.01
N GLU A 53 -14.94 10.66 12.33
CA GLU A 53 -16.00 11.48 11.72
C GLU A 53 -15.59 12.14 10.39
N LEU A 54 -14.29 12.12 10.06
CA LEU A 54 -13.71 12.76 8.87
C LEU A 54 -13.06 11.78 7.91
N VAL A 55 -12.60 10.63 8.41
CA VAL A 55 -11.78 9.69 7.64
C VAL A 55 -12.32 8.27 7.81
N GLU A 56 -12.76 7.70 6.69
CA GLU A 56 -13.12 6.29 6.58
C GLU A 56 -11.95 5.53 5.91
N LEU A 57 -11.60 4.37 6.47
CA LEU A 57 -10.62 3.46 5.91
C LEU A 57 -11.27 2.09 5.67
N THR A 58 -11.22 1.63 4.44
CA THR A 58 -11.61 0.28 4.03
C THR A 58 -10.37 -0.48 3.56
N ILE A 59 -10.16 -1.68 4.08
CA ILE A 59 -9.10 -2.59 3.64
C ILE A 59 -9.78 -3.74 2.89
N GLU A 60 -9.53 -3.82 1.59
CA GLU A 60 -10.05 -4.89 0.74
C GLU A 60 -8.95 -5.94 0.55
N GLU A 61 -9.24 -7.20 0.88
CA GLU A 61 -8.38 -8.32 0.51
C GLU A 61 -8.81 -8.81 -0.88
N GLU A 62 -8.01 -8.52 -1.90
CA GLU A 62 -8.22 -9.13 -3.22
C GLU A 62 -7.72 -10.58 -3.18
N THR A 63 -8.66 -11.53 -3.12
CA THR A 63 -8.37 -12.94 -3.33
C THR A 63 -8.07 -13.16 -4.82
N HIS A 64 -6.79 -13.20 -5.20
CA HIS A 64 -6.42 -13.67 -6.54
C HIS A 64 -6.78 -15.18 -6.69
N PRO A 65 -7.57 -15.58 -7.70
CA PRO A 65 -7.88 -16.98 -7.98
C PRO A 65 -6.70 -17.76 -8.56
#